data_AF-A0A381FHY1-F1
#
_entry.id   AF-A0A381FHY1-F1
#
_cell.length_a   1.000
_cell.length_b   1.000
_cell.length_c   1.000
_cell.angle_alpha   90.00
_cell.angle_beta   90.00
_cell.angle_gamma   90.00
#
_symmetry.space_group_name_H-M   'P 1'
#
loop_
_entity.id
_entity.type
_entity.pdbx_description
1 polymer ?
#
loop_
_entity_poly.entity_id
_entity_poly.type
_entity_poly.pdbx_seq_one_letter_code
_entity_poly.pdbx_strand_id
1 'polypeptide(L)'
;MKYQFFPVYKTQNGRWATPVDAYKVKYDKAKEDLYENIVFDKSVSFDLPNEQSDEQMAQFIKNRFPEKYYSIKDGKAYPIMGRYAEDLVKYWMETYWSKVK
;
A
#
# COMPACT_ATOMS: atom_id res chain seq x y z
N MET A 1 8.82 -1.36 -18.78
CA MET A 1 9.04 -2.02 -17.47
C MET A 1 9.01 -1.07 -16.27
N LYS A 2 9.29 0.24 -16.38
CA LYS A 2 9.39 1.17 -15.22
C LYS A 2 8.12 1.30 -14.34
N TYR A 3 6.94 1.00 -14.87
CA TYR A 3 5.65 1.17 -14.17
C TYR A 3 5.10 -0.10 -13.49
N GLN A 4 5.83 -1.22 -13.55
CA GLN A 4 5.37 -2.51 -13.02
C GLN A 4 5.92 -2.86 -11.64
N PHE A 5 6.76 -2.01 -11.05
CA PHE A 5 7.35 -2.27 -9.74
C PHE A 5 6.56 -1.57 -8.64
N PHE A 6 6.22 -2.33 -7.60
CA PHE A 6 5.64 -1.81 -6.36
C PHE A 6 6.77 -1.65 -5.34
N PRO A 7 6.86 -0.51 -4.63
CA PRO A 7 7.84 -0.38 -3.57
C PRO A 7 7.50 -1.39 -2.46
N VAL A 8 8.48 -2.20 -2.08
CA VAL A 8 8.36 -3.16 -0.99
C VAL A 8 9.18 -2.71 0.20
N TYR A 9 8.65 -2.97 1.39
CA TYR A 9 9.24 -2.57 2.66
C TYR A 9 9.32 -3.79 3.58
N LYS A 10 10.29 -3.76 4.49
CA LYS A 10 10.44 -4.81 5.49
C LYS A 10 9.26 -4.79 6.46
N THR A 11 8.82 -5.98 6.82
CA THR A 11 7.82 -6.22 7.86
C THR A 11 8.51 -6.75 9.12
N GLN A 12 7.83 -6.69 10.27
CA GLN A 12 8.42 -7.12 11.54
C GLN A 12 8.77 -8.61 11.58
N ASN A 13 8.11 -9.44 10.77
CA ASN A 13 8.43 -10.86 10.62
C ASN A 13 9.59 -11.14 9.62
N GLY A 14 10.28 -10.11 9.14
CA GLY A 14 11.43 -10.23 8.24
C GLY A 14 11.09 -10.42 6.76
N ARG A 15 9.80 -10.48 6.41
CA ARG A 15 9.33 -10.55 5.02
C ARG A 15 9.27 -9.15 4.38
N TRP A 16 8.92 -9.13 3.10
CA TRP A 16 8.75 -7.89 2.32
C TRP A 16 7.32 -7.75 1.85
N ALA A 17 6.75 -6.56 2.03
CA ALA A 17 5.38 -6.26 1.61
C ALA A 17 5.27 -4.87 0.98
N THR A 18 4.29 -4.70 0.09
CA THR A 18 3.85 -3.38 -0.36
C THR A 18 2.69 -2.92 0.51
N PRO A 19 2.71 -1.69 1.05
CA PRO A 19 1.53 -1.02 1.56
C PRO A 19 0.44 -0.93 0.50
N VAL A 20 -0.82 -0.83 0.94
CA VAL A 20 -1.93 -0.58 0.02
C VAL A 20 -1.79 0.81 -0.60
N ASP A 21 -1.70 0.90 -1.92
CA ASP A 21 -1.81 2.17 -2.64
C ASP A 21 -3.28 2.44 -2.94
N ALA A 22 -3.93 3.22 -2.06
CA ALA A 22 -5.35 3.55 -2.17
C ALA A 22 -5.75 4.19 -3.50
N TYR A 23 -4.84 4.96 -4.10
CA TYR A 23 -5.07 5.51 -5.44
C TYR A 23 -5.15 4.39 -6.46
N LYS A 24 -4.21 3.43 -6.43
CA LYS A 24 -4.25 2.27 -7.34
C LYS A 24 -5.46 1.38 -7.10
N VAL A 25 -5.87 1.12 -5.85
CA VAL A 25 -7.09 0.32 -5.54
C VAL A 25 -8.34 0.89 -6.19
N LYS A 26 -8.42 2.21 -6.38
CA LYS A 26 -9.56 2.84 -7.05
C LYS A 26 -9.62 2.52 -8.56
N TYR A 27 -8.48 2.31 -9.21
CA TYR A 27 -8.40 2.08 -10.66
C TYR A 27 -8.22 0.62 -11.02
N ASP A 28 -7.36 -0.08 -10.28
CA ASP A 28 -7.25 -1.51 -10.32
C ASP A 28 -8.41 -2.05 -9.50
N LYS A 29 -9.37 -2.72 -10.13
CA LYS A 29 -10.32 -3.64 -9.45
C LYS A 29 -9.58 -4.85 -8.84
N ALA A 30 -8.32 -4.66 -8.45
CA ALA A 30 -7.54 -5.62 -7.72
C ALA A 30 -8.35 -6.02 -6.50
N LYS A 31 -8.63 -7.31 -6.46
CA LYS A 31 -9.15 -8.07 -5.35
C LYS A 31 -8.68 -7.50 -4.00
N GLU A 32 -9.54 -6.70 -3.36
CA GLU A 32 -9.29 -6.17 -2.02
C GLU A 32 -9.08 -7.31 -1.00
N ASP A 33 -9.59 -8.50 -1.31
CA ASP A 33 -9.41 -9.76 -0.58
C ASP A 33 -7.95 -10.24 -0.50
N LEU A 34 -7.05 -9.68 -1.31
CA LEU A 34 -5.62 -9.99 -1.25
C LEU A 34 -4.83 -9.02 -0.37
N TYR A 35 -5.49 -8.11 0.35
CA TYR A 35 -4.84 -7.26 1.34
C TYR A 35 -4.99 -7.86 2.73
N GLU A 36 -3.87 -7.94 3.43
CA GLU A 36 -3.79 -8.48 4.78
C GLU A 36 -3.34 -7.38 5.75
N ASN A 37 -3.71 -7.55 7.02
CA ASN A 37 -3.11 -6.76 8.09
C ASN A 37 -1.63 -7.15 8.19
N ILE A 38 -0.75 -6.19 7.90
CA ILE A 38 0.69 -6.40 7.88
C ILE A 38 1.32 -5.40 8.83
N VAL A 39 2.08 -5.93 9.78
CA VAL A 39 2.87 -5.10 10.68
C VAL A 39 4.20 -4.77 10.00
N PHE A 40 4.26 -3.57 9.43
CA PHE A 40 5.47 -3.05 8.83
C PHE A 40 6.53 -2.73 9.89
N ASP A 41 7.80 -2.72 9.48
CA ASP A 41 8.87 -2.25 10.34
C ASP A 41 8.58 -0.81 10.83
N LYS A 42 9.00 -0.48 12.06
CA LYS A 42 8.75 0.85 12.65
C LYS A 42 9.39 1.98 11.85
N SER A 43 10.40 1.70 11.03
CA SER A 43 11.01 2.68 10.13
C SER A 43 10.14 3.03 8.92
N VAL A 44 9.06 2.30 8.66
CA VAL A 44 8.19 2.51 7.49
C VAL A 44 7.10 3.50 7.85
N SER A 45 7.29 4.74 7.42
CA SER A 45 6.32 5.83 7.58
C SER A 45 6.41 6.82 6.43
N PHE A 46 5.32 7.50 6.13
CA PHE A 46 5.25 8.54 5.11
C PHE A 46 4.95 9.89 5.77
N ASP A 47 5.77 10.90 5.49
CA ASP A 47 5.57 12.24 6.03
C ASP A 47 4.34 12.90 5.38
N LEU A 48 3.53 13.57 6.19
CA LEU A 48 2.41 14.38 5.73
C LEU A 48 2.90 15.82 5.42
N PRO A 49 2.36 16.47 4.38
CA PRO A 49 2.78 17.83 4.02
C PRO A 49 2.34 18.86 5.07
N ASN A 50 3.24 19.71 5.56
CA ASN A 50 2.92 20.65 6.64
C ASN A 50 2.30 21.99 6.18
N GLU A 51 2.21 22.23 4.85
CA GLU A 51 1.85 23.55 4.28
C GLU A 51 0.42 23.61 3.72
N GLN A 52 -0.43 22.61 4.00
CA GLN A 52 -1.80 22.56 3.49
C GLN A 52 -2.81 23.10 4.51
N SER A 53 -3.92 23.68 4.03
CA SER A 53 -5.05 23.95 4.92
C SER A 53 -5.66 22.65 5.46
N ASP A 54 -6.36 22.72 6.59
CA ASP A 54 -6.98 21.54 7.22
C ASP A 54 -7.89 20.77 6.25
N GLU A 55 -8.65 21.49 5.41
CA GLU A 55 -9.52 20.88 4.39
C GLU A 55 -8.74 20.17 3.29
N GLN A 56 -7.64 20.78 2.82
CA GLN A 56 -6.77 20.18 1.81
C GLN A 56 -6.07 18.94 2.36
N MET A 57 -5.59 19.03 3.60
CA MET A 57 -4.97 17.91 4.31
C MET A 57 -5.95 16.75 4.50
N ALA A 58 -7.18 17.03 4.93
CA ALA A 58 -8.22 16.02 5.11
C ALA A 58 -8.53 15.29 3.78
N GLN A 59 -8.62 16.02 2.67
CA GLN A 59 -8.81 15.41 1.34
C GLN A 59 -7.59 14.61 0.89
N PHE A 60 -6.38 15.11 1.14
CA PHE A 60 -5.15 14.41 0.81
C PHE A 60 -5.04 13.09 1.56
N ILE A 61 -5.25 13.11 2.88
CA ILE A 61 -5.28 11.92 3.74
C ILE A 61 -6.33 10.93 3.24
N LYS A 62 -7.57 11.39 3.02
CA LYS A 62 -8.67 10.52 2.55
C LYS A 62 -8.34 9.80 1.24
N ASN A 63 -7.61 10.46 0.34
CA ASN A 63 -7.27 9.89 -0.96
C ASN A 63 -5.99 9.04 -0.95
N ARG A 64 -4.96 9.45 -0.19
CA ARG A 64 -3.63 8.83 -0.23
C ARG A 64 -3.36 7.87 0.93
N PHE A 65 -3.88 8.19 2.10
CA PHE A 65 -3.67 7.45 3.35
C PHE A 65 -5.00 7.17 4.07
N PRO A 66 -5.96 6.45 3.44
CA PRO A 66 -7.24 6.17 4.09
C PRO A 66 -7.03 5.39 5.40
N GLU A 67 -7.81 5.72 6.42
CA GLU A 67 -7.72 5.11 7.76
C GLU A 67 -7.87 3.58 7.75
N LYS A 68 -8.57 3.02 6.74
CA LYS A 68 -8.68 1.56 6.52
C LYS A 68 -7.31 0.90 6.31
N TYR A 69 -6.35 1.62 5.73
CA TYR A 69 -5.05 1.07 5.31
C TYR A 69 -3.85 1.71 6.02
N TYR A 70 -4.05 2.86 6.67
CA TYR A 70 -3.00 3.64 7.33
C TYR A 70 -3.46 4.14 8.70
N SER A 71 -2.52 4.14 9.65
CA SER A 71 -2.66 4.83 10.92
C SER A 71 -1.88 6.15 10.86
N ILE A 72 -2.54 7.26 11.20
CA ILE A 72 -1.90 8.59 11.18
C ILE A 72 -1.62 9.02 12.62
N LYS A 73 -0.36 9.36 12.89
CA LYS A 73 0.09 9.91 14.18
C LYS A 73 1.36 10.72 13.97
N ASP A 74 1.55 11.77 14.77
CA ASP A 74 2.76 12.60 14.78
C ASP A 74 3.15 13.15 13.39
N GLY A 75 2.16 13.56 12.58
CA GLY A 75 2.41 14.07 11.22
C GLY A 75 2.87 13.02 10.21
N LYS A 76 2.74 11.73 10.54
CA LYS A 76 3.18 10.61 9.70
C LYS A 76 2.06 9.59 9.50
N ALA A 77 2.04 9.00 8.30
CA ALA A 77 1.17 7.87 7.96
C ALA A 77 1.96 6.56 8.05
N TYR A 78 1.46 5.63 8.84
CA TYR A 78 2.03 4.30 9.06
C TYR A 78 1.15 3.27 8.37
N PRO A 79 1.67 2.44 7.46
CA PRO A 79 0.87 1.40 6.81
C PRO A 79 0.49 0.30 7.80
N ILE A 80 -0.78 -0.09 7.81
CA ILE A 80 -1.31 -1.19 8.64
C ILE A 80 -1.83 -2.37 7.81
N MET A 81 -2.00 -2.16 6.51
CA MET A 81 -2.38 -3.20 5.56
C MET A 81 -1.46 -3.18 4.34
N GLY A 82 -1.32 -4.33 3.70
CA GLY A 82 -0.54 -4.46 2.49
C GLY A 82 -0.68 -5.82 1.84
N ARG A 83 0.23 -6.12 0.93
CA ARG A 83 0.38 -7.45 0.31
C ARG A 83 1.84 -7.85 0.32
N TYR A 84 2.14 -9.08 0.70
CA TYR A 84 3.50 -9.59 0.61
C TYR A 84 3.98 -9.69 -0.83
N ALA A 85 5.29 -9.52 -1.01
CA ALA A 85 5.93 -9.58 -2.32
C ALA A 85 5.72 -10.94 -3.00
N GLU A 86 5.75 -12.03 -2.24
CA GLU A 86 5.57 -13.37 -2.81
C GLU A 86 4.15 -13.57 -3.36
N ASP A 87 3.13 -13.00 -2.71
CA ASP A 87 1.75 -13.13 -3.15
C ASP A 87 1.44 -12.23 -4.35
N LEU A 88 2.14 -11.10 -4.49
CA LEU A 88 2.14 -10.33 -5.74
C LEU A 88 2.70 -11.14 -6.92
N VAL A 89 3.83 -11.85 -6.70
CA VAL A 89 4.46 -12.66 -7.74
C VAL A 89 3.59 -13.85 -8.12
N LYS A 90 3.01 -14.56 -7.13
CA LYS A 90 2.05 -15.64 -7.39
C LYS A 90 0.85 -15.15 -8.21
N TYR A 91 0.24 -14.04 -7.79
CA TYR A 91 -0.89 -13.44 -8.51
C TYR A 91 -0.52 -13.07 -9.95
N TRP A 92 0.67 -12.48 -10.15
CA TRP A 92 1.17 -12.17 -11.48
C TRP A 92 1.35 -13.42 -12.33
N MET A 93 1.94 -14.49 -11.78
CA MET A 93 2.09 -15.78 -12.48
C MET A 93 0.74 -16.35 -12.89
N GLU A 94 -0.23 -16.45 -11.98
CA GLU A 94 -1.57 -16.96 -12.28
C GLU A 94 -2.27 -16.14 -13.37
N THR A 95 -2.18 -14.81 -13.29
CA THR A 95 -2.82 -13.90 -14.26
C THR A 95 -2.12 -13.91 -15.62
N TYR A 96 -0.79 -14.05 -15.65
CA TYR A 96 -0.02 -14.10 -16.89
C TYR A 96 -0.22 -15.43 -17.61
N TRP A 97 -0.06 -16.55 -16.90
CA TRP A 97 -0.19 -17.88 -17.49
C TRP A 97 -1.62 -18.21 -17.94
N SER A 98 -2.65 -17.65 -17.29
CA SER A 98 -4.04 -17.79 -17.74
C SER A 98 -4.36 -17.03 -19.03
N LYS A 99 -3.55 -16.03 -19.41
CA LYS A 99 -3.73 -15.27 -20.66
C LYS A 99 -2.92 -15.82 -21.85
N VAL A 100 -1.97 -16.72 -21.58
CA VAL A 100 -1.07 -17.32 -22.58
C VAL A 100 -1.57 -18.69 -23.05
N LYS A 101 -2.60 -19.25 -22.39
CA LYS A 101 -3.38 -20.39 -22.89
C LYS A 101 -4.57 -19.91 -23.70
#